data_AF-A0A178HG31-F1
#
_entry.id   AF-A0A178HG31-F1
#
_cell.length_a   1.000
_cell.length_b   1.000
_cell.length_c   1.000
_cell.angle_alpha   90.00
_cell.angle_beta   90.00
_cell.angle_gamma   90.00
#
_symmetry.space_group_name_H-M   'P 1'
#
loop_
_entity.id
_entity.type
_entity.pdbx_description
1 polymer ?
#
loop_
_entity_poly.entity_id
_entity_poly.type
_entity_poly.pdbx_seq_one_letter_code
_entity_poly.pdbx_strand_id
1 'polypeptide(L)'
;MKRGKIISLLPWQISEIIEVDEKVTYYLLIYRFELIEFILKEQLSDANDGQDIVDLLYQQHSIQVDKDDSQVFQRAIHSLRDEIGLRTASINRHTKPLSSMWIVIQLAEIIISYLRQISNNKTQSICSEEIFRYMYLHSSEDISLNKLSEIFFLSKSTISKYIKKLTGLGFYSLLDEMRLSKAQYLLLHTDLSLTQIADTLNFSDKSRLSKLFSQHHGINSSHFKATYKKGDKQIPSRLSPRDLKLINYLYENYAEDITIDQLSKIFDSNPKDINSMLNYFVEDNFSNFLNQLRVNKACDLLIKTDLSIIDIAYQVGFNSSKTLTRNFKKILQLSPSEFRKLNPKEQVRY
;
A
#
# COMPACT_ATOMS: atom_id res chain seq x y z
N MET A 1 -6.41 -1.88 21.27
CA MET A 1 -7.55 -1.13 20.68
C MET A 1 -8.81 -1.40 21.49
N LYS A 2 -9.71 -0.42 21.67
CA LYS A 2 -10.99 -0.63 22.38
C LYS A 2 -12.12 -0.99 21.41
N ARG A 3 -13.14 -1.69 21.90
CA ARG A 3 -14.36 -2.01 21.13
C ARG A 3 -15.04 -0.74 20.64
N GLY A 4 -15.56 -0.74 19.41
CA GLY A 4 -16.18 0.43 18.80
C GLY A 4 -15.19 1.50 18.31
N LYS A 5 -13.89 1.18 18.28
CA LYS A 5 -12.88 2.04 17.65
C LYS A 5 -12.80 1.72 16.17
N ILE A 6 -12.84 2.75 15.33
CA ILE A 6 -12.65 2.66 13.87
C ILE A 6 -11.35 3.39 13.55
N ILE A 7 -10.53 2.78 12.71
CA ILE A 7 -9.23 3.30 12.31
C ILE A 7 -9.23 3.42 10.80
N SER A 8 -8.89 4.61 10.32
CA SER A 8 -8.64 4.90 8.91
C SER A 8 -7.14 4.95 8.70
N LEU A 9 -6.65 4.14 7.76
CA LEU A 9 -5.26 4.16 7.31
C LEU A 9 -5.27 4.58 5.84
N LEU A 10 -4.80 5.79 5.57
CA LEU A 10 -4.71 6.37 4.25
C LEU A 10 -3.31 6.14 3.64
N PRO A 11 -3.16 6.33 2.32
CA PRO A 11 -1.86 6.22 1.68
C PRO A 11 -0.79 7.04 2.38
N TRP A 12 0.37 6.42 2.60
CA TRP A 12 1.57 7.05 3.18
C TRP A 12 1.44 7.53 4.63
N GLN A 13 0.44 7.00 5.36
CA GLN A 13 0.38 7.08 6.81
C GLN A 13 1.13 5.91 7.44
N ILE A 14 1.82 6.15 8.55
CA ILE A 14 2.65 5.16 9.22
C ILE A 14 2.00 4.86 10.56
N SER A 15 1.52 3.64 10.72
CA SER A 15 0.95 3.15 11.98
C SER A 15 1.71 1.93 12.47
N GLU A 16 2.08 1.94 13.74
CA GLU A 16 2.77 0.84 14.41
C GLU A 16 1.88 0.25 15.50
N ILE A 17 1.83 -1.09 15.56
CA ILE A 17 1.23 -1.81 16.68
C ILE A 17 2.34 -2.08 17.69
N ILE A 18 2.36 -1.31 18.77
CA ILE A 18 3.40 -1.38 19.80
C ILE A 18 3.17 -2.52 20.80
N GLU A 19 1.90 -2.88 21.07
CA GLU A 19 1.53 -3.87 22.07
C GLU A 19 0.14 -4.46 21.77
N VAL A 20 -0.06 -5.73 22.13
CA VAL A 20 -1.34 -6.44 22.03
C VAL A 20 -1.58 -7.21 23.33
N ASP A 21 -2.32 -6.61 24.24
CA ASP A 21 -2.59 -7.19 25.58
C ASP A 21 -3.61 -8.34 25.52
N GLU A 22 -4.55 -8.27 24.58
CA GLU A 22 -5.65 -9.23 24.46
C GLU A 22 -5.93 -9.56 22.98
N LYS A 23 -6.54 -10.72 22.74
CA LYS A 23 -6.95 -11.12 21.39
C LYS A 23 -8.00 -10.15 20.83
N VAL A 24 -7.69 -9.51 19.71
CA VAL A 24 -8.60 -8.60 19.01
C VAL A 24 -9.19 -9.27 17.78
N THR A 25 -10.50 -9.10 17.57
CA THR A 25 -11.18 -9.42 16.32
C THR A 25 -11.60 -8.13 15.64
N TYR A 26 -11.27 -7.96 14.37
CA TYR A 26 -11.59 -6.76 13.60
C TYR A 26 -12.02 -7.10 12.18
N TYR A 27 -12.75 -6.17 11.56
CA TYR A 27 -13.01 -6.20 10.12
C TYR A 27 -11.96 -5.34 9.42
N LEU A 28 -11.35 -5.88 8.37
CA LEU A 28 -10.39 -5.17 7.54
C LEU A 28 -11.02 -4.88 6.18
N LEU A 29 -11.32 -3.61 5.94
CA LEU A 29 -11.79 -3.10 4.66
C LEU A 29 -10.62 -2.48 3.92
N ILE A 30 -10.24 -3.07 2.79
CA ILE A 30 -9.21 -2.52 1.90
C ILE A 30 -9.91 -2.06 0.64
N TYR A 31 -9.72 -0.78 0.30
CA TYR A 31 -10.30 -0.16 -0.87
C TYR A 31 -9.22 0.63 -1.64
N ARG A 32 -9.51 0.95 -2.91
CA ARG A 32 -8.65 1.82 -3.73
C ARG A 32 -8.90 3.27 -3.35
N PHE A 33 -7.89 3.95 -2.80
CA PHE A 33 -8.03 5.32 -2.34
C PHE A 33 -8.35 6.28 -3.50
N GLU A 34 -7.76 6.07 -4.67
CA GLU A 34 -7.94 6.90 -5.86
C GLU A 34 -9.38 6.90 -6.38
N LEU A 35 -10.10 5.77 -6.22
CA LEU A 35 -11.53 5.68 -6.57
C LEU A 35 -12.35 6.61 -5.68
N ILE A 36 -12.04 6.60 -4.38
CA ILE A 36 -12.71 7.45 -3.40
C ILE A 36 -12.35 8.91 -3.62
N GLU A 37 -11.07 9.23 -3.80
CA GLU A 37 -10.61 10.58 -4.13
C GLU A 37 -11.35 11.13 -5.37
N PHE A 38 -11.48 10.32 -6.42
CA PHE A 38 -12.22 10.69 -7.63
C PHE A 38 -13.70 10.98 -7.35
N ILE A 39 -14.40 10.08 -6.66
CA ILE A 39 -15.83 10.25 -6.33
C ILE A 39 -16.05 11.48 -5.44
N LEU A 40 -15.22 11.65 -4.41
CA LEU A 40 -15.35 12.76 -3.46
C LEU A 40 -15.09 14.12 -4.13
N LYS A 41 -14.09 14.21 -5.01
CA LYS A 41 -13.78 15.45 -5.72
C LYS A 41 -14.83 15.84 -6.76
N GLU A 42 -15.37 14.86 -7.50
CA GLU A 42 -16.37 15.12 -8.55
C GLU A 42 -17.77 15.44 -8.00
N GLN A 43 -18.16 14.86 -6.86
CA GLN A 43 -19.55 14.90 -6.39
C GLN A 43 -19.78 15.75 -5.14
N LEU A 44 -18.74 16.08 -4.36
CA LEU A 44 -18.88 16.70 -3.03
C LEU A 44 -18.16 18.04 -2.87
N SER A 45 -17.55 18.58 -3.92
CA SER A 45 -16.85 19.88 -3.89
C SER A 45 -17.76 21.05 -3.50
N ASP A 46 -19.07 20.96 -3.75
CA ASP A 46 -20.03 22.04 -3.44
C ASP A 46 -20.66 21.95 -2.03
N ALA A 47 -20.46 20.86 -1.29
CA ALA A 47 -21.28 20.54 -0.11
C ALA A 47 -20.63 20.81 1.26
N ASN A 48 -19.33 21.13 1.33
CA ASN A 48 -18.57 21.00 2.59
C ASN A 48 -17.92 22.31 3.11
N ASP A 49 -18.57 23.47 2.97
CA ASP A 49 -18.08 24.78 3.48
C ASP A 49 -16.61 25.10 3.11
N GLY A 50 -16.12 24.56 1.99
CA GLY A 50 -14.74 24.75 1.52
C GLY A 50 -13.68 23.84 2.17
N GLN A 51 -14.05 22.84 2.98
CA GLN A 51 -13.11 21.84 3.51
C GLN A 51 -12.99 20.64 2.56
N ASP A 52 -11.77 20.37 2.08
CA ASP A 52 -11.47 19.17 1.31
C ASP A 52 -11.70 17.92 2.18
N ILE A 53 -12.54 17.00 1.70
CA ILE A 53 -12.89 15.77 2.42
C ILE A 53 -11.67 14.87 2.60
N VAL A 54 -10.79 14.83 1.61
CA VAL A 54 -9.54 14.09 1.71
C VAL A 54 -8.74 14.65 2.88
N ASP A 55 -8.70 15.97 3.04
CA ASP A 55 -8.00 16.60 4.14
C ASP A 55 -8.54 16.21 5.51
N LEU A 56 -9.87 16.10 5.65
CA LEU A 56 -10.51 15.63 6.88
C LEU A 56 -10.13 14.19 7.23
N LEU A 57 -10.08 13.31 6.23
CA LEU A 57 -9.66 11.92 6.44
C LEU A 57 -8.22 11.85 6.97
N TYR A 58 -7.31 12.69 6.46
CA TYR A 58 -5.91 12.73 6.90
C TYR A 58 -5.72 13.41 8.27
N GLN A 59 -6.65 14.25 8.73
CA GLN A 59 -6.53 14.91 10.03
C GLN A 59 -6.87 13.97 11.20
N GLN A 60 -7.80 13.03 11.01
CA GLN A 60 -8.25 12.15 12.08
C GLN A 60 -8.23 10.67 11.66
N HIS A 61 -7.22 9.97 12.17
CA HIS A 61 -6.88 8.56 11.86
C HIS A 61 -7.71 7.53 12.63
N SER A 62 -8.39 7.96 13.70
CA SER A 62 -9.27 7.07 14.45
C SER A 62 -10.41 7.83 15.09
N ILE A 63 -11.57 7.17 15.11
CA ILE A 63 -12.76 7.65 15.79
C ILE A 63 -13.21 6.60 16.80
N GLN A 64 -13.77 7.07 17.92
CA GLN A 64 -14.52 6.24 18.83
C GLN A 64 -16.00 6.49 18.53
N VAL A 65 -16.73 5.45 18.13
CA VAL A 65 -18.17 5.56 17.86
C VAL A 65 -18.98 5.02 19.03
N ASP A 66 -20.18 5.57 19.20
CA ASP A 66 -21.15 5.06 20.17
C ASP A 66 -21.78 3.74 19.71
N LYS A 67 -22.74 3.23 20.49
CA LYS A 67 -23.37 1.95 20.19
C LYS A 67 -24.25 2.00 18.93
N ASP A 68 -24.92 3.11 18.68
CA ASP A 68 -25.88 3.23 17.58
C ASP A 68 -25.14 3.43 16.26
N ASP A 69 -24.15 4.33 16.24
CA ASP A 69 -23.27 4.52 15.10
C ASP A 69 -22.45 3.27 14.80
N SER A 70 -21.96 2.56 15.83
CA SER A 70 -21.26 1.29 15.63
C SER A 70 -22.14 0.26 14.92
N GLN A 71 -23.46 0.28 15.09
CA GLN A 71 -24.36 -0.62 14.34
C GLN A 71 -24.46 -0.21 12.88
N VAL A 72 -24.47 1.09 12.56
CA VAL A 72 -24.48 1.59 11.18
C VAL A 72 -23.25 1.06 10.42
N PHE A 73 -22.05 1.24 10.98
CA PHE A 73 -20.83 0.71 10.38
C PHE A 73 -20.85 -0.81 10.24
N GLN A 74 -21.32 -1.54 11.26
CA GLN A 74 -21.42 -3.00 11.19
C GLN A 74 -22.39 -3.45 10.10
N ARG A 75 -23.55 -2.81 9.96
CA ARG A 75 -24.52 -3.13 8.91
C ARG A 75 -23.94 -2.89 7.52
N ALA A 76 -23.27 -1.76 7.30
CA ALA A 76 -22.62 -1.47 6.03
C ALA A 76 -21.51 -2.48 5.70
N ILE A 77 -20.66 -2.82 6.69
CA ILE A 77 -19.61 -3.82 6.52
C ILE A 77 -20.18 -5.23 6.29
N HIS A 78 -21.24 -5.62 6.98
CA HIS A 78 -21.91 -6.92 6.78
C HIS A 78 -22.58 -6.98 5.42
N SER A 79 -23.27 -5.92 5.01
CA SER A 79 -23.86 -5.82 3.68
C SER A 79 -22.75 -5.95 2.63
N LEU A 80 -21.66 -5.19 2.78
CA LEU A 80 -20.50 -5.30 1.90
C LEU A 80 -20.01 -6.74 1.90
N ARG A 81 -19.79 -7.36 3.05
CA ARG A 81 -19.38 -8.77 3.15
C ARG A 81 -20.36 -9.72 2.45
N ASP A 82 -21.66 -9.48 2.47
CA ASP A 82 -22.63 -10.38 1.83
C ASP A 82 -22.59 -10.22 0.30
N GLU A 83 -22.28 -9.02 -0.19
CA GLU A 83 -22.10 -8.72 -1.60
C GLU A 83 -20.69 -9.11 -2.12
N ILE A 84 -19.66 -8.83 -1.33
CA ILE A 84 -18.22 -8.94 -1.64
C ILE A 84 -17.54 -10.15 -1.00
N GLY A 85 -18.26 -10.96 -0.23
CA GLY A 85 -17.82 -12.20 0.43
C GLY A 85 -16.70 -11.99 1.45
N LEU A 86 -16.29 -13.08 2.11
CA LEU A 86 -15.05 -13.08 2.90
C LEU A 86 -13.89 -13.54 2.03
N ARG A 87 -12.79 -12.75 2.03
CA ARG A 87 -11.52 -13.07 1.37
C ARG A 87 -10.98 -14.47 1.74
N THR A 88 -11.37 -15.02 2.89
CA THR A 88 -10.90 -16.31 3.41
C THR A 88 -11.81 -17.51 3.10
N ALA A 89 -13.05 -17.35 2.60
CA ALA A 89 -13.99 -18.49 2.58
C ALA A 89 -15.07 -18.54 1.48
N SER A 90 -15.24 -17.56 0.60
CA SER A 90 -16.45 -17.54 -0.26
C SER A 90 -16.18 -18.00 -1.71
N ILE A 91 -16.39 -19.30 -1.94
CA ILE A 91 -16.20 -20.02 -3.21
C ILE A 91 -17.30 -19.75 -4.26
N ASN A 92 -18.48 -19.22 -3.90
CA ASN A 92 -19.52 -18.93 -4.89
C ASN A 92 -20.20 -17.60 -4.61
N ARG A 93 -20.00 -16.64 -5.51
CA ARG A 93 -20.94 -15.52 -5.64
C ARG A 93 -21.44 -15.42 -7.07
N HIS A 94 -22.76 -15.52 -7.18
CA HIS A 94 -23.50 -14.93 -8.29
C HIS A 94 -23.27 -13.41 -8.21
N THR A 95 -22.69 -12.82 -9.25
CA THR A 95 -22.62 -11.37 -9.37
C THR A 95 -24.04 -10.86 -9.54
N LYS A 96 -24.58 -10.20 -8.52
CA LYS A 96 -25.89 -9.56 -8.65
C LYS A 96 -25.77 -8.43 -9.68
N PRO A 97 -26.84 -8.12 -10.43
CA PRO A 97 -26.86 -6.92 -11.26
C PRO A 97 -26.46 -5.70 -10.43
N LEU A 98 -25.63 -4.82 -11.01
CA LEU A 98 -25.19 -3.56 -10.39
C LEU A 98 -24.34 -3.68 -9.11
N SER A 99 -23.78 -4.87 -8.83
CA SER A 99 -22.92 -5.11 -7.65
C SER A 99 -21.82 -4.06 -7.48
N SER A 100 -21.10 -3.69 -8.56
CA SER A 100 -20.04 -2.67 -8.51
C SER A 100 -20.53 -1.30 -8.08
N MET A 101 -21.70 -0.87 -8.57
CA MET A 101 -22.30 0.42 -8.20
C MET A 101 -22.77 0.40 -6.75
N TRP A 102 -23.35 -0.72 -6.32
CA TRP A 102 -23.78 -0.92 -4.94
C TRP A 102 -22.59 -0.90 -3.97
N ILE A 103 -21.47 -1.54 -4.31
CA ILE A 103 -20.23 -1.49 -3.53
C ILE A 103 -19.74 -0.05 -3.37
N VAL A 104 -19.74 0.74 -4.45
CA VAL A 104 -19.34 2.15 -4.41
C VAL A 104 -20.24 2.95 -3.47
N ILE A 105 -21.55 2.75 -3.53
CA ILE A 105 -22.51 3.42 -2.63
C ILE A 105 -22.24 3.08 -1.17
N GLN A 106 -21.99 1.80 -0.87
CA GLN A 106 -21.71 1.35 0.50
C GLN A 106 -20.36 1.86 1.03
N LEU A 107 -19.33 1.93 0.18
CA LEU A 107 -18.07 2.56 0.54
C LEU A 107 -18.26 4.05 0.84
N ALA A 108 -19.03 4.76 0.02
CA ALA A 108 -19.36 6.16 0.26
C ALA A 108 -20.13 6.34 1.59
N GLU A 109 -21.09 5.48 1.89
CA GLU A 109 -21.84 5.47 3.16
C GLU A 109 -20.91 5.33 4.37
N ILE A 110 -19.96 4.39 4.32
CA ILE A 110 -18.97 4.18 5.39
C ILE A 110 -18.09 5.44 5.56
N ILE A 111 -17.60 6.02 4.47
CA ILE A 111 -16.72 7.18 4.51
C ILE A 111 -17.46 8.41 5.04
N ILE A 112 -18.68 8.67 4.56
CA ILE A 112 -19.51 9.79 5.03
C ILE A 112 -19.85 9.60 6.52
N SER A 113 -20.19 8.38 6.93
CA SER A 113 -20.45 8.09 8.35
C SER A 113 -19.21 8.34 9.21
N TYR A 114 -18.02 7.99 8.71
CA TYR A 114 -16.74 8.26 9.39
C TYR A 114 -16.49 9.77 9.52
N LEU A 115 -16.67 10.53 8.44
CA LEU A 115 -16.46 11.97 8.41
C LEU A 115 -17.39 12.74 9.35
N ARG A 116 -18.66 12.34 9.45
CA ARG A 116 -19.61 12.95 10.40
C ARG A 116 -19.15 12.84 11.85
N GLN A 117 -18.39 11.80 12.19
CA GLN A 117 -17.81 11.60 13.52
C GLN A 117 -16.56 12.47 13.75
N ILE A 118 -15.85 12.85 12.69
CA ILE A 118 -14.70 13.77 12.74
C ILE A 118 -15.19 15.20 13.02
N SER A 119 -16.21 15.67 12.30
CA SER A 119 -16.72 17.05 12.45
C SER A 119 -17.19 17.39 13.87
N ASN A 120 -17.56 16.37 14.67
CA ASN A 120 -17.96 16.54 16.07
C ASN A 120 -16.77 16.59 17.06
N ASN A 121 -15.56 16.20 16.65
CA ASN A 121 -14.38 16.12 17.52
C ASN A 121 -13.28 17.05 16.99
N LYS A 122 -13.25 18.30 17.48
CA LYS A 122 -12.12 19.22 17.23
C LYS A 122 -10.87 18.72 17.95
N THR A 123 -10.11 17.87 17.31
CA THR A 123 -8.75 17.52 17.76
C THR A 123 -7.74 17.95 16.72
N GLN A 124 -6.95 18.94 17.11
CA GLN A 124 -5.87 19.51 16.34
C GLN A 124 -4.59 18.77 16.74
N SER A 125 -4.08 17.91 15.87
CA SER A 125 -2.69 17.47 15.97
C SER A 125 -2.18 17.18 14.57
N ILE A 126 -1.45 18.15 14.03
CA ILE A 126 -0.72 18.01 12.79
C ILE A 126 0.47 17.09 13.08
N CYS A 127 0.37 15.84 12.64
CA CYS A 127 1.38 14.81 12.85
C CYS A 127 2.48 14.92 11.77
N SER A 128 3.61 14.26 12.01
CA SER A 128 4.79 14.29 11.13
C SER A 128 4.52 13.81 9.68
N GLU A 129 3.37 13.18 9.43
CA GLU A 129 2.92 12.63 8.15
C GLU A 129 2.48 13.67 7.09
N GLU A 130 2.35 14.95 7.46
CA GLU A 130 1.90 15.99 6.52
C GLU A 130 2.81 16.14 5.29
N ILE A 131 4.13 15.92 5.45
CA ILE A 131 5.06 15.96 4.32
C ILE A 131 4.70 14.86 3.31
N PHE A 132 4.41 13.65 3.77
CA PHE A 132 4.06 12.52 2.90
C PHE A 132 2.70 12.70 2.26
N ARG A 133 1.72 13.15 3.04
CA ARG A 133 0.39 13.54 2.54
C ARG A 133 0.50 14.58 1.44
N TYR A 134 1.19 15.69 1.69
CA TYR A 134 1.38 16.74 0.71
C TYR A 134 2.09 16.21 -0.54
N MET A 135 3.17 15.44 -0.37
CA MET A 135 3.86 14.80 -1.49
C MET A 135 2.95 13.92 -2.33
N TYR A 136 2.07 13.14 -1.69
CA TYR A 136 1.14 12.26 -2.39
C TYR A 136 0.03 13.05 -3.10
N LEU A 137 -0.64 13.98 -2.42
CA LEU A 137 -1.74 14.75 -3.00
C LEU A 137 -1.29 15.60 -4.19
N HIS A 138 -0.12 16.24 -4.06
CA HIS A 138 0.45 17.10 -5.10
C HIS A 138 1.40 16.33 -6.03
N SER A 139 1.45 15.00 -5.99
CA SER A 139 2.45 14.20 -6.73
C SER A 139 2.46 14.47 -8.24
N SER A 140 1.32 14.89 -8.79
CA SER A 140 1.13 15.22 -10.20
C SER A 140 1.62 16.63 -10.57
N GLU A 141 2.05 17.42 -9.60
CA GLU A 141 2.61 18.76 -9.80
C GLU A 141 4.15 18.72 -9.84
N ASP A 142 4.75 19.89 -10.05
CA ASP A 142 6.19 20.09 -9.83
C ASP A 142 6.47 20.27 -8.33
N ILE A 143 6.74 19.17 -7.65
CA ILE A 143 7.19 19.16 -6.26
C ILE A 143 8.72 19.07 -6.22
N SER A 144 9.32 19.95 -5.44
CA SER A 144 10.73 19.89 -5.08
C SER A 144 10.93 20.02 -3.57
N LEU A 145 12.13 19.66 -3.10
CA LEU A 145 12.54 19.94 -1.71
C LEU A 145 12.49 21.44 -1.38
N ASN A 146 12.62 22.33 -2.36
CA ASN A 146 12.51 23.78 -2.15
C ASN A 146 11.06 24.14 -1.80
N LYS A 147 10.10 23.66 -2.59
CA LYS A 147 8.67 23.86 -2.36
C LYS A 147 8.24 23.32 -1.00
N LEU A 148 8.69 22.11 -0.63
CA LEU A 148 8.41 21.57 0.71
C LEU A 148 9.08 22.38 1.83
N SER A 149 10.28 22.90 1.60
CA SER A 149 11.00 23.74 2.57
C SER A 149 10.24 25.02 2.90
N GLU A 150 9.66 25.65 1.87
CA GLU A 150 8.84 26.86 2.00
C GLU A 150 7.51 26.56 2.71
N ILE A 151 6.82 25.48 2.34
CA ILE A 151 5.50 25.13 2.90
C ILE A 151 5.59 24.70 4.36
N PHE A 152 6.58 23.87 4.69
CA PHE A 152 6.71 23.30 6.03
C PHE A 152 7.65 24.09 6.95
N PHE A 153 8.24 25.19 6.45
CA PHE A 153 9.22 26.00 7.18
C PHE A 153 10.40 25.18 7.76
N LEU A 154 10.82 24.14 7.02
CA LEU A 154 11.91 23.23 7.40
C LEU A 154 13.03 23.30 6.37
N SER A 155 14.28 23.07 6.78
CA SER A 155 15.38 22.99 5.82
C SER A 155 15.22 21.77 4.89
N LYS A 156 15.66 21.90 3.63
CA LYS A 156 15.71 20.79 2.65
C LYS A 156 16.44 19.56 3.22
N SER A 157 17.50 19.80 4.01
CA SER A 157 18.29 18.74 4.64
C SER A 157 17.49 18.00 5.72
N THR A 158 16.70 18.73 6.50
CA THR A 158 15.82 18.17 7.54
C THR A 158 14.75 17.30 6.90
N ILE A 159 14.08 17.81 5.86
CA ILE A 159 13.05 17.08 5.12
C ILE A 159 13.64 15.82 4.48
N SER A 160 14.78 15.93 3.78
CA SER A 160 15.40 14.76 3.14
C SER A 160 15.84 13.70 4.15
N LYS A 161 16.40 14.10 5.29
CA LYS A 161 16.74 13.17 6.39
C LYS A 161 15.50 12.53 6.98
N TYR A 162 14.44 13.30 7.19
CA TYR A 162 13.17 12.82 7.72
C TYR A 162 12.54 11.76 6.81
N ILE A 163 12.42 12.06 5.51
CA ILE A 163 11.92 11.13 4.49
C ILE A 163 12.76 9.85 4.49
N LYS A 164 14.09 9.98 4.37
CA LYS A 164 15.01 8.84 4.30
C LYS A 164 15.00 8.00 5.57
N LYS A 165 14.80 8.62 6.73
CA LYS A 165 14.71 7.91 8.01
C LYS A 165 13.46 7.03 8.07
N LEU A 166 12.31 7.54 7.62
CA LEU A 166 11.02 6.84 7.77
C LEU A 166 10.73 5.86 6.63
N THR A 167 11.06 6.20 5.39
CA THR A 167 10.73 5.35 4.23
C THR A 167 11.92 4.55 3.73
N GLY A 168 13.14 4.89 4.16
CA GLY A 168 14.39 4.43 3.55
C GLY A 168 14.72 5.14 2.22
N LEU A 169 13.71 5.67 1.54
CA LEU A 169 13.84 6.24 0.20
C LEU A 169 14.38 7.67 0.22
N GLY A 170 15.08 8.06 -0.83
CA GLY A 170 15.31 9.48 -1.12
C GLY A 170 14.02 10.16 -1.57
N PHE A 171 13.95 11.49 -1.46
CA PHE A 171 12.78 12.29 -1.84
C PHE A 171 12.24 11.94 -3.25
N TYR A 172 13.12 11.93 -4.27
CA TYR A 172 12.69 11.66 -5.64
C TYR A 172 12.24 10.21 -5.85
N SER A 173 12.87 9.25 -5.18
CA SER A 173 12.46 7.85 -5.24
C SER A 173 11.10 7.66 -4.59
N LEU A 174 10.86 8.29 -3.44
CA LEU A 174 9.54 8.26 -2.79
C LEU A 174 8.47 8.89 -3.69
N LEU A 175 8.77 10.04 -4.30
CA LEU A 175 7.84 10.71 -5.22
C LEU A 175 7.53 9.84 -6.45
N ASP A 176 8.54 9.12 -6.97
CA ASP A 176 8.33 8.17 -8.07
C ASP A 176 7.41 7.01 -7.67
N GLU A 177 7.56 6.45 -6.45
CA GLU A 177 6.67 5.39 -5.95
C GLU A 177 5.24 5.90 -5.81
N MET A 178 5.04 7.10 -5.24
CA MET A 178 3.73 7.75 -5.15
C MET A 178 3.07 7.92 -6.52
N ARG A 179 3.84 8.36 -7.52
CA ARG A 179 3.36 8.52 -8.90
C ARG A 179 3.11 7.17 -9.57
N LEU A 180 3.92 6.14 -9.30
CA LEU A 180 3.74 4.80 -9.84
C LEU A 180 2.41 4.20 -9.39
N SER A 181 2.05 4.33 -8.10
CA SER A 181 0.74 3.88 -7.59
C SER A 181 -0.43 4.54 -8.32
N LYS A 182 -0.38 5.87 -8.54
CA LYS A 182 -1.41 6.57 -9.32
C LYS A 182 -1.41 6.16 -10.80
N ALA A 183 -0.24 5.94 -11.38
CA ALA A 183 -0.10 5.52 -12.78
C ALA A 183 -0.77 4.16 -13.01
N GLN A 184 -0.59 3.23 -12.06
CA GLN A 184 -1.24 1.94 -12.08
C GLN A 184 -2.76 2.07 -12.06
N TYR A 185 -3.32 2.89 -11.17
CA TYR A 185 -4.75 3.17 -11.13
C TYR A 185 -5.27 3.71 -12.47
N LEU A 186 -4.65 4.77 -12.99
CA LEU A 186 -5.05 5.37 -14.27
C LEU A 186 -4.96 4.37 -15.43
N LEU A 187 -3.93 3.53 -15.46
CA LEU A 187 -3.74 2.53 -16.51
C LEU A 187 -4.86 1.46 -16.52
N LEU A 188 -5.36 1.11 -15.34
CA LEU A 188 -6.40 0.09 -15.16
C LEU A 188 -7.82 0.63 -15.39
N HIS A 189 -8.06 1.89 -15.02
CA HIS A 189 -9.41 2.46 -14.98
C HIS A 189 -9.69 3.48 -16.08
N THR A 190 -8.71 3.78 -16.94
CA THR A 190 -8.87 4.68 -18.08
C THR A 190 -8.31 4.07 -19.37
N ASP A 191 -8.67 4.67 -20.50
CA ASP A 191 -8.10 4.32 -21.81
C ASP A 191 -6.82 5.10 -22.14
N LEU A 192 -6.27 5.84 -21.17
CA LEU A 192 -5.00 6.53 -21.33
C LEU A 192 -3.85 5.55 -21.60
N SER A 193 -2.95 5.99 -22.47
CA SER A 193 -1.65 5.34 -22.70
C SER A 193 -0.68 5.67 -21.58
N LEU A 194 0.35 4.82 -21.40
CA LEU A 194 1.39 5.09 -20.40
C LEU A 194 2.09 6.45 -20.65
N THR A 195 2.22 6.84 -21.91
CA THR A 195 2.76 8.14 -22.32
C THR A 195 1.90 9.30 -21.80
N GLN A 196 0.59 9.23 -21.99
CA GLN A 196 -0.33 10.25 -21.48
C GLN A 196 -0.35 10.28 -19.95
N ILE A 197 -0.31 9.11 -19.31
CA ILE A 197 -0.24 9.00 -17.85
C ILE A 197 1.05 9.62 -17.31
N ALA A 198 2.18 9.39 -17.97
CA ALA A 198 3.46 10.01 -17.60
C ALA A 198 3.38 11.54 -17.64
N ASP A 199 2.73 12.09 -18.67
CA ASP A 199 2.49 13.54 -18.81
C ASP A 199 1.57 14.05 -17.68
N THR A 200 0.45 13.37 -17.40
CA THR A 200 -0.48 13.74 -16.31
C THR A 200 0.16 13.72 -14.93
N LEU A 201 1.08 12.79 -14.67
CA LEU A 201 1.75 12.64 -13.37
C LEU A 201 3.08 13.39 -13.29
N ASN A 202 3.38 14.24 -14.28
CA ASN A 202 4.55 15.09 -14.33
C ASN A 202 5.88 14.32 -14.19
N PHE A 203 5.97 13.15 -14.85
CA PHE A 203 7.25 12.47 -15.03
C PHE A 203 8.11 13.24 -16.04
N SER A 204 9.30 13.64 -15.61
CA SER A 204 10.24 14.38 -16.47
C SER A 204 10.70 13.59 -17.70
N ASP A 205 10.65 12.25 -17.64
CA ASP A 205 10.98 11.35 -18.74
C ASP A 205 9.97 10.19 -18.78
N LYS A 206 9.29 10.06 -19.92
CA LYS A 206 8.32 8.99 -20.20
C LYS A 206 8.94 7.59 -20.06
N SER A 207 10.22 7.47 -20.40
CA SER A 207 10.98 6.23 -20.27
C SER A 207 11.20 5.85 -18.80
N ARG A 208 11.27 6.84 -17.90
CA ARG A 208 11.40 6.61 -16.45
C ARG A 208 10.20 5.87 -15.90
N LEU A 209 8.97 6.31 -16.21
CA LEU A 209 7.75 5.61 -15.77
C LEU A 209 7.72 4.18 -16.35
N SER A 210 8.00 3.99 -17.64
CA SER A 210 8.02 2.66 -18.26
C SER A 210 9.04 1.71 -17.60
N LYS A 211 10.24 2.22 -17.30
CA LYS A 211 11.29 1.47 -16.62
C LYS A 211 10.92 1.15 -15.18
N LEU A 212 10.42 2.12 -14.43
CA LEU A 212 9.93 1.94 -13.05
C LEU A 212 8.82 0.88 -13.02
N PHE A 213 7.83 1.01 -13.91
CA PHE A 213 6.72 0.07 -14.02
C PHE A 213 7.19 -1.36 -14.31
N SER A 214 8.08 -1.51 -15.29
CA SER A 214 8.62 -2.83 -15.65
C SER A 214 9.52 -3.40 -14.55
N GLN A 215 10.25 -2.56 -13.82
CA GLN A 215 11.09 -2.98 -12.70
C GLN A 215 10.26 -3.40 -11.49
N HIS A 216 9.16 -2.69 -11.22
CA HIS A 216 8.25 -2.93 -10.11
C HIS A 216 7.42 -4.20 -10.35
N HIS A 217 6.68 -4.28 -11.47
CA HIS A 217 5.80 -5.42 -11.72
C HIS A 217 6.49 -6.59 -12.45
N GLY A 218 7.70 -6.41 -12.97
CA GLY A 218 8.41 -7.42 -13.77
C GLY A 218 7.84 -7.64 -15.18
N ILE A 219 6.79 -6.90 -15.54
CA ILE A 219 6.12 -6.93 -16.84
C ILE A 219 5.89 -5.51 -17.33
N ASN A 220 5.82 -5.31 -18.66
CA ASN A 220 5.53 -4.00 -19.22
C ASN A 220 4.07 -3.57 -18.98
N SER A 221 3.80 -2.27 -19.08
CA SER A 221 2.49 -1.68 -18.86
C SER A 221 1.38 -2.23 -19.77
N SER A 222 1.70 -2.56 -21.03
CA SER A 222 0.73 -3.16 -21.96
C SER A 222 0.31 -4.56 -21.51
N HIS A 223 1.28 -5.37 -21.08
CA HIS A 223 1.01 -6.71 -20.56
C HIS A 223 0.29 -6.65 -19.22
N PHE A 224 0.65 -5.69 -18.36
CA PHE A 224 -0.07 -5.42 -17.12
C PHE A 224 -1.53 -5.05 -17.40
N LYS A 225 -1.78 -4.03 -18.23
CA LYS A 225 -3.15 -3.62 -18.62
C LYS A 225 -3.93 -4.79 -19.21
N ALA A 226 -3.30 -5.61 -20.06
CA ALA A 226 -3.92 -6.80 -20.62
C ALA A 226 -4.23 -7.87 -19.56
N THR A 227 -3.36 -8.07 -18.56
CA THR A 227 -3.56 -9.04 -17.47
C THR A 227 -4.79 -8.68 -16.65
N TYR A 228 -4.98 -7.40 -16.33
CA TYR A 228 -6.13 -6.94 -15.56
C TYR A 228 -7.41 -6.76 -16.40
N LYS A 229 -7.31 -6.26 -17.65
CA LYS A 229 -8.47 -6.19 -18.56
C LYS A 229 -8.95 -7.57 -19.03
N LYS A 230 -8.07 -8.57 -19.16
CA LYS A 230 -8.43 -9.98 -19.41
C LYS A 230 -8.80 -10.76 -18.15
N GLY A 231 -8.74 -10.13 -16.97
CA GLY A 231 -9.27 -10.67 -15.71
C GLY A 231 -10.78 -10.97 -15.74
N ASP A 232 -11.46 -10.62 -16.84
CA ASP A 232 -12.85 -11.02 -17.10
C ASP A 232 -12.97 -12.41 -17.76
N LYS A 233 -11.87 -13.05 -18.21
CA LYS A 233 -11.95 -14.35 -18.94
C LYS A 233 -11.00 -15.47 -18.51
N GLN A 234 -9.88 -15.24 -17.80
CA GLN A 234 -8.97 -16.34 -17.42
C GLN A 234 -8.31 -16.26 -16.04
N ILE A 235 -8.14 -15.09 -15.45
CA ILE A 235 -7.64 -14.99 -14.06
C ILE A 235 -8.86 -14.77 -13.18
N PRO A 236 -9.18 -15.67 -12.24
CA PRO A 236 -10.30 -15.43 -11.34
C PRO A 236 -10.07 -14.08 -10.65
N SER A 237 -11.09 -13.22 -10.61
CA SER A 237 -11.09 -11.97 -9.83
C SER A 237 -10.99 -12.19 -8.31
N ARG A 238 -10.64 -13.41 -7.88
CA ARG A 238 -10.70 -13.95 -6.52
C ARG A 238 -9.43 -14.74 -6.23
N LEU A 239 -8.79 -14.53 -5.08
CA LEU A 239 -7.79 -15.48 -4.61
C LEU A 239 -8.50 -16.81 -4.37
N SER A 240 -8.13 -17.85 -5.11
CA SER A 240 -8.59 -19.18 -4.80
C SER A 240 -7.96 -19.67 -3.47
N PRO A 241 -8.54 -20.67 -2.80
CA PRO A 241 -7.90 -21.31 -1.65
C PRO A 241 -6.49 -21.83 -1.96
N ARG A 242 -6.23 -22.19 -3.22
CA ARG A 242 -4.89 -22.56 -3.71
C ARG A 242 -3.96 -21.34 -3.76
N ASP A 243 -4.41 -20.21 -4.28
CA ASP A 243 -3.62 -18.97 -4.34
C ASP A 243 -3.26 -18.46 -2.93
N LEU A 244 -4.22 -18.54 -1.99
CA LEU A 244 -3.96 -18.24 -0.58
C LEU A 244 -2.93 -19.18 0.05
N LYS A 245 -3.04 -20.49 -0.21
CA LYS A 245 -2.04 -21.46 0.24
C LYS A 245 -0.67 -21.18 -0.37
N LEU A 246 -0.61 -20.76 -1.63
CA LEU A 246 0.63 -20.37 -2.30
C LEU A 246 1.26 -19.16 -1.61
N ILE A 247 0.49 -18.10 -1.37
CA ILE A 247 0.99 -16.91 -0.67
C ILE A 247 1.45 -17.26 0.75
N ASN A 248 0.67 -18.04 1.50
CA ASN A 248 1.06 -18.49 2.84
C ASN A 248 2.35 -19.32 2.80
N TYR A 249 2.50 -20.22 1.82
CA TYR A 249 3.74 -20.97 1.64
C TYR A 249 4.95 -20.05 1.44
N LEU A 250 4.81 -18.96 0.68
CA LEU A 250 5.87 -17.96 0.54
C LEU A 250 6.20 -17.26 1.86
N TYR A 251 5.18 -16.91 2.65
CA TYR A 251 5.36 -16.29 3.97
C TYR A 251 6.02 -17.23 4.99
N GLU A 252 5.74 -18.53 4.93
CA GLU A 252 6.28 -19.52 5.86
C GLU A 252 7.68 -19.97 5.47
N ASN A 253 7.99 -20.01 4.16
CA ASN A 253 9.20 -20.62 3.63
C ASN A 253 10.13 -19.63 2.92
N TYR A 254 9.95 -18.31 3.07
CA TYR A 254 10.74 -17.29 2.34
C TYR A 254 12.27 -17.46 2.47
N ALA A 255 12.75 -18.04 3.59
CA ALA A 255 14.18 -18.25 3.84
C ALA A 255 14.77 -19.42 3.05
N GLU A 256 13.94 -20.32 2.50
CA GLU A 256 14.39 -21.45 1.70
C GLU A 256 14.75 -21.03 0.27
N ASP A 257 15.52 -21.86 -0.44
CA ASP A 257 15.83 -21.64 -1.86
C ASP A 257 14.64 -22.04 -2.74
N ILE A 258 13.64 -21.15 -2.77
CA ILE A 258 12.41 -21.31 -3.54
C ILE A 258 12.58 -20.68 -4.92
N THR A 259 12.29 -21.46 -5.94
CA THR A 259 12.18 -21.05 -7.33
C THR A 259 10.73 -21.11 -7.80
N ILE A 260 10.40 -20.32 -8.83
CA ILE A 260 9.05 -20.35 -9.40
C ILE A 260 8.72 -21.72 -10.00
N ASP A 261 9.72 -22.43 -10.53
CA ASP A 261 9.55 -23.77 -11.10
C ASP A 261 9.23 -24.83 -10.02
N GLN A 262 9.80 -24.70 -8.81
CA GLN A 262 9.43 -25.55 -7.69
C GLN A 262 7.99 -25.27 -7.22
N LEU A 263 7.64 -23.98 -7.07
CA LEU A 263 6.27 -23.57 -6.76
C LEU A 263 5.28 -24.09 -7.79
N SER A 264 5.65 -24.03 -9.06
CA SER A 264 4.85 -24.57 -10.16
C SER A 264 4.52 -26.05 -9.99
N LYS A 265 5.50 -26.85 -9.55
CA LYS A 265 5.30 -28.28 -9.27
C LYS A 265 4.45 -28.51 -8.02
N ILE A 266 4.72 -27.79 -6.93
CA ILE A 266 4.02 -27.95 -5.64
C ILE A 266 2.52 -27.64 -5.79
N PHE A 267 2.21 -26.58 -6.53
CA PHE A 267 0.84 -26.10 -6.66
C PHE A 267 0.15 -26.58 -7.93
N ASP A 268 0.82 -27.31 -8.84
CA ASP A 268 0.32 -27.73 -10.16
C ASP A 268 -0.03 -26.56 -11.11
N SER A 269 0.73 -25.45 -11.01
CA SER A 269 0.52 -24.20 -11.74
C SER A 269 1.69 -23.93 -12.67
N ASN A 270 1.47 -23.34 -13.84
CA ASN A 270 2.60 -22.86 -14.62
C ASN A 270 3.16 -21.52 -14.06
N PRO A 271 4.45 -21.20 -14.29
CA PRO A 271 5.08 -19.98 -13.74
C PRO A 271 4.39 -18.68 -14.16
N LYS A 272 3.79 -18.66 -15.35
CA LYS A 272 3.09 -17.48 -15.88
C LYS A 272 1.80 -17.23 -15.11
N ASP A 273 1.05 -18.27 -14.76
CA ASP A 273 -0.18 -18.15 -13.99
C ASP A 273 0.13 -17.69 -12.57
N ILE A 274 1.19 -18.23 -11.94
CA ILE A 274 1.65 -17.77 -10.62
C ILE A 274 2.01 -16.29 -10.65
N ASN A 275 2.82 -15.85 -11.62
CA ASN A 275 3.17 -14.43 -11.74
C ASN A 275 1.96 -13.56 -12.08
N SER A 276 1.01 -14.04 -12.89
CA SER A 276 -0.19 -13.27 -13.22
C SER A 276 -1.09 -13.10 -12.00
N MET A 277 -1.23 -14.18 -11.20
CA MET A 277 -1.94 -14.19 -9.92
C MET A 277 -1.29 -13.25 -8.91
N LEU A 278 0.04 -13.36 -8.70
CA LEU A 278 0.75 -12.49 -7.78
C LEU A 278 0.70 -11.02 -8.23
N ASN A 279 0.91 -10.75 -9.52
CA ASN A 279 0.75 -9.39 -10.02
C ASN A 279 -0.66 -8.88 -9.74
N TYR A 280 -1.71 -9.68 -9.98
CA TYR A 280 -3.08 -9.25 -9.74
C TYR A 280 -3.39 -8.99 -8.25
N PHE A 281 -2.96 -9.88 -7.35
CA PHE A 281 -3.39 -9.86 -5.94
C PHE A 281 -2.42 -9.22 -4.96
N VAL A 282 -1.13 -9.27 -5.23
CA VAL A 282 -0.08 -8.64 -4.41
C VAL A 282 0.67 -7.54 -5.17
N GLU A 283 0.27 -7.25 -6.42
CA GLU A 283 0.81 -6.15 -7.24
C GLU A 283 2.31 -6.28 -7.55
N ASP A 284 2.81 -7.51 -7.45
CA ASP A 284 4.21 -7.82 -7.59
C ASP A 284 4.43 -9.20 -8.22
N ASN A 285 5.58 -9.43 -8.82
CA ASN A 285 5.93 -10.76 -9.34
C ASN A 285 6.57 -11.64 -8.25
N PHE A 286 6.68 -12.95 -8.52
CA PHE A 286 7.25 -13.91 -7.57
C PHE A 286 8.63 -13.50 -7.03
N SER A 287 9.55 -13.12 -7.91
CA SER A 287 10.94 -12.85 -7.51
C SER A 287 11.03 -11.60 -6.64
N ASN A 288 10.34 -10.53 -7.03
CA ASN A 288 10.28 -9.30 -6.26
C ASN A 288 9.58 -9.51 -4.91
N PHE A 289 8.41 -10.16 -4.91
CA PHE A 289 7.65 -10.44 -3.69
C PHE A 289 8.45 -11.29 -2.69
N LEU A 290 9.09 -12.37 -3.15
CA LEU A 290 9.96 -13.20 -2.30
C LEU A 290 11.12 -12.36 -1.71
N ASN A 291 11.80 -11.58 -2.55
CA ASN A 291 12.89 -10.72 -2.07
C ASN A 291 12.41 -9.62 -1.10
N GLN A 292 11.18 -9.12 -1.26
CA GLN A 292 10.57 -8.17 -0.34
C GLN A 292 10.31 -8.82 1.03
N LEU A 293 9.76 -10.03 1.08
CA LEU A 293 9.60 -10.79 2.33
C LEU A 293 10.95 -10.97 3.05
N ARG A 294 11.99 -11.35 2.30
CA ARG A 294 13.35 -11.52 2.84
C ARG A 294 13.94 -10.22 3.36
N VAL A 295 13.78 -9.10 2.63
CA VAL A 295 14.26 -7.78 3.07
C VAL A 295 13.49 -7.28 4.28
N ASN A 296 12.17 -7.45 4.34
CA ASN A 296 11.36 -7.09 5.51
C ASN A 296 11.84 -7.85 6.75
N LYS A 297 12.12 -9.15 6.63
CA LYS A 297 12.71 -9.91 7.73
C LYS A 297 14.12 -9.45 8.09
N ALA A 298 14.92 -9.05 7.10
CA ALA A 298 16.24 -8.48 7.36
C ALA A 298 16.12 -7.18 8.17
N CYS A 299 15.15 -6.31 7.87
CA CYS A 299 14.88 -5.11 8.66
C CYS A 299 14.58 -5.45 10.13
N ASP A 300 13.70 -6.43 10.38
CA ASP A 300 13.40 -6.90 11.74
C ASP A 300 14.67 -7.33 12.48
N LEU A 301 15.53 -8.14 11.85
CA LEU A 301 16.76 -8.64 12.44
C LEU A 301 17.79 -7.52 12.64
N LEU A 302 17.88 -6.55 11.73
CA LEU A 302 18.76 -5.39 11.84
C LEU A 302 18.38 -4.50 13.03
N ILE A 303 17.09 -4.43 13.38
CA ILE A 303 16.57 -3.66 14.53
C ILE A 303 16.76 -4.45 15.83
N LYS A 304 16.39 -5.73 15.84
CA LYS A 304 16.27 -6.54 17.06
C LYS A 304 17.58 -7.20 17.48
N THR A 305 18.57 -7.31 16.59
CA THR A 305 19.78 -8.11 16.83
C THR A 305 21.06 -7.39 16.38
N ASP A 306 22.19 -7.83 16.91
CA ASP A 306 23.52 -7.35 16.52
C ASP A 306 24.23 -8.30 15.54
N LEU A 307 23.48 -9.20 14.90
CA LEU A 307 24.00 -10.16 13.92
C LEU A 307 24.74 -9.45 12.77
N SER A 308 25.75 -10.09 12.20
CA SER A 308 26.44 -9.50 11.05
C SER A 308 25.49 -9.45 9.83
N ILE A 309 25.75 -8.54 8.89
CA ILE A 309 24.95 -8.44 7.65
C ILE A 309 25.06 -9.74 6.83
N ILE A 310 26.19 -10.46 6.97
CA ILE A 310 26.40 -11.75 6.32
C ILE A 310 25.48 -12.81 6.95
N ASP A 311 25.43 -12.89 8.28
CA ASP A 311 24.56 -13.84 8.98
C ASP A 311 23.09 -13.57 8.69
N ILE A 312 22.69 -12.29 8.74
CA ILE A 312 21.32 -11.88 8.38
C ILE A 312 20.99 -12.28 6.95
N ALA A 313 21.91 -12.09 6.00
CA ALA A 313 21.68 -12.49 4.61
C ALA A 313 21.37 -13.97 4.49
N TYR A 314 22.19 -14.83 5.12
CA TYR A 314 21.95 -16.27 5.10
C TYR A 314 20.66 -16.65 5.83
N GLN A 315 20.38 -16.05 6.98
CA GLN A 315 19.18 -16.35 7.78
C GLN A 315 17.87 -16.00 7.07
N VAL A 316 17.87 -14.97 6.23
CA VAL A 316 16.69 -14.59 5.43
C VAL A 316 16.68 -15.24 4.04
N GLY A 317 17.58 -16.16 3.73
CA GLY A 317 17.58 -16.92 2.48
C GLY A 317 18.28 -16.25 1.29
N PHE A 318 19.17 -15.29 1.52
CA PHE A 318 20.09 -14.81 0.49
C PHE A 318 21.41 -15.58 0.51
N ASN A 319 21.89 -15.97 -0.67
CA ASN A 319 23.16 -16.70 -0.83
C ASN A 319 24.42 -15.85 -0.56
N SER A 320 24.27 -14.53 -0.38
CA SER A 320 25.37 -13.65 0.01
C SER A 320 24.88 -12.31 0.56
N SER A 321 25.72 -11.68 1.39
CA SER A 321 25.53 -10.29 1.83
C SER A 321 25.50 -9.28 0.67
N LYS A 322 26.18 -9.57 -0.45
CA LYS A 322 26.12 -8.75 -1.66
C LYS A 322 24.73 -8.78 -2.29
N THR A 323 24.12 -9.97 -2.38
CA THR A 323 22.76 -10.15 -2.90
C THR A 323 21.73 -9.48 -2.00
N LEU A 324 21.84 -9.67 -0.67
CA LEU A 324 21.02 -8.93 0.30
C LEU A 324 21.20 -7.43 0.08
N THR A 325 22.42 -6.91 0.08
CA THR A 325 22.69 -5.47 -0.06
C THR A 325 22.12 -4.90 -1.35
N ARG A 326 22.20 -5.63 -2.47
CA ARG A 326 21.62 -5.21 -3.75
C ARG A 326 20.10 -5.11 -3.66
N ASN A 327 19.43 -6.12 -3.10
CA ASN A 327 17.97 -6.10 -2.93
C ASN A 327 17.52 -5.07 -1.90
N PHE A 328 18.25 -4.91 -0.80
CA PHE A 328 18.02 -3.89 0.22
C PHE A 328 18.13 -2.49 -0.38
N LYS A 329 19.16 -2.23 -1.21
CA LYS A 329 19.29 -0.97 -1.95
C LYS A 329 18.20 -0.80 -3.01
N LYS A 330 17.79 -1.88 -3.69
CA LYS A 330 16.71 -1.82 -4.67
C LYS A 330 15.38 -1.39 -4.02
N ILE A 331 15.04 -2.01 -2.89
CA ILE A 331 13.74 -1.86 -2.22
C ILE A 331 13.71 -0.63 -1.30
N LEU A 332 14.78 -0.43 -0.52
CA LEU A 332 14.82 0.60 0.54
C LEU A 332 15.79 1.74 0.22
N GLN A 333 16.51 1.72 -0.91
CA GLN A 333 17.51 2.74 -1.30
C GLN A 333 18.60 3.02 -0.24
N LEU A 334 18.77 2.06 0.67
CA LEU A 334 19.77 2.03 1.74
C LEU A 334 20.56 0.73 1.63
N SER A 335 21.78 0.71 2.14
CA SER A 335 22.43 -0.54 2.52
C SER A 335 21.94 -1.01 3.89
N PRO A 336 22.03 -2.32 4.20
CA PRO A 336 21.71 -2.83 5.54
C PRO A 336 22.50 -2.11 6.65
N SER A 337 23.76 -1.74 6.38
CA SER A 337 24.60 -0.97 7.31
C SER A 337 24.05 0.44 7.59
N GLU A 338 23.61 1.14 6.54
CA GLU A 338 23.03 2.48 6.68
C GLU A 338 21.70 2.41 7.44
N PHE A 339 20.87 1.41 7.12
CA PHE A 339 19.61 1.18 7.82
C PHE A 339 19.81 0.92 9.32
N ARG A 340 20.77 0.06 9.69
CA ARG A 340 21.11 -0.19 11.09
C ARG A 340 21.56 1.08 11.84
N LYS A 341 22.28 1.99 11.17
CA LYS A 341 22.71 3.26 11.77
C LYS A 341 21.56 4.25 11.99
N LEU A 342 20.48 4.15 11.20
CA LEU A 342 19.30 5.00 11.34
C LEU A 342 18.40 4.61 12.53
N ASN A 343 18.55 3.37 13.02
CA ASN A 343 17.87 2.85 14.20
C ASN A 343 18.87 2.62 15.34
N PRO A 344 19.39 3.68 15.99
CA PRO A 344 20.05 3.50 17.27
C PRO A 344 19.00 2.97 18.23
N LYS A 345 19.16 1.73 18.70
CA LYS A 345 18.51 1.27 19.94
C LYS A 345 18.67 2.42 20.95
N GLU A 346 17.55 3.00 21.43
CA GLU A 346 17.50 4.17 22.32
C GLU A 346 17.97 5.52 21.72
N GLN A 347 17.03 6.31 21.20
CA GLN A 347 17.08 7.78 21.10
C GLN A 347 15.71 8.22 20.56
N VAL A 348 14.66 8.41 21.36
CA VAL A 348 14.56 9.16 22.60
C VAL A 348 13.20 8.79 23.23
N ARG A 349 13.19 8.38 24.52
CA ARG A 349 12.00 8.54 25.37
C ARG A 349 11.76 10.04 25.53
N TYR A 350 10.65 10.56 25.03
CA TYR A 350 9.95 11.70 25.63
C TYR A 350 8.45 11.50 25.48
#